data_AF-A0A7Y4VWC9-F1
#
_entry.id   AF-A0A7Y4VWC9-F1
#
_cell.length_a   1.000
_cell.length_b   1.000
_cell.length_c   1.000
_cell.angle_alpha   90.00
_cell.angle_beta   90.00
_cell.angle_gamma   90.00
#
_symmetry.space_group_name_H-M   'P 1'
#
loop_
_entity.id
_entity.type
_entity.pdbx_description
1 polymer ?
#
loop_
_entity_poly.entity_id
_entity_poly.type
_entity_poly.pdbx_seq_one_letter_code
_entity_poly.pdbx_strand_id
1 'polypeptide(L)'
;MTDDHIEADRLVELAANGVLPTAAEDGHLAACADCRLERQLLSSARRLGTDAVLALDPAVVAARVRERLAGAPAPVAAWHRPKRWLTMLAAAAVLLFVVRLSLPERHAVPAATVLNELDGLSSEELEVVLATIPATALSVPRIDEMPLSELTADDLERVLRSMEDL
;
A
#
# COMPACT_ATOMS: atom_id res chain seq x y z
N MET A 1 9.92 20.86 28.91
CA MET A 1 8.88 21.14 27.92
C MET A 1 8.69 19.84 27.19
N THR A 2 7.61 19.13 27.45
CA THR A 2 7.24 17.95 26.67
C THR A 2 6.83 18.43 25.29
N ASP A 3 7.48 17.91 24.26
CA ASP A 3 7.09 18.09 22.87
C ASP A 3 5.76 17.35 22.65
N ASP A 4 4.68 18.05 22.99
CA ASP A 4 3.32 17.59 22.74
C ASP A 4 3.05 17.83 21.26
N HIS A 5 3.07 16.78 20.44
CA HIS A 5 2.73 16.83 19.03
C HIS A 5 1.37 16.19 18.80
N ILE A 6 0.63 16.68 17.81
CA ILE A 6 -0.54 15.95 17.32
C ILE A 6 -0.05 14.65 16.70
N GLU A 7 -0.68 13.53 17.08
CA GLU A 7 -0.37 12.21 16.53
C GLU A 7 -0.44 12.22 14.99
N ALA A 8 0.50 11.53 14.34
CA ALA A 8 0.60 11.52 12.88
C ALA A 8 -0.69 11.03 12.21
N ASP A 9 -1.32 9.97 12.73
CA ASP A 9 -2.59 9.45 12.23
C ASP A 9 -3.69 10.52 12.26
N ARG A 10 -3.70 11.35 13.29
CA ARG A 10 -4.66 12.44 13.43
C ARG A 10 -4.37 13.56 12.42
N LEU A 11 -3.11 13.89 12.16
CA LEU A 11 -2.73 14.83 11.09
C LEU A 11 -3.13 14.31 9.71
N VAL A 12 -3.02 13.01 9.47
CA VAL A 12 -3.51 12.35 8.25
C VAL A 12 -5.01 12.50 8.14
N GLU A 13 -5.81 12.27 9.18
CA GLU A 13 -7.26 12.50 9.10
C GLU A 13 -7.62 13.96 8.75
N LEU A 14 -6.97 14.93 9.42
CA LEU A 14 -7.21 16.36 9.19
C LEU A 14 -6.83 16.79 7.77
N ALA A 15 -5.74 16.28 7.22
CA ALA A 15 -5.26 16.63 5.88
C ALA A 15 -5.92 15.80 4.77
N ALA A 16 -5.97 14.48 4.95
CA ALA A 16 -6.37 13.51 3.94
C ALA A 16 -7.88 13.28 3.86
N ASN A 17 -8.63 13.49 4.94
CA ASN A 17 -10.09 13.32 4.95
C ASN A 17 -10.83 14.66 4.97
N GLY A 18 -10.12 15.77 5.18
CA GLY A 18 -10.71 17.11 5.26
C GLY A 18 -11.56 17.30 6.52
N VAL A 19 -11.26 16.53 7.58
CA VAL A 19 -11.88 16.68 8.89
C VAL A 19 -11.48 18.06 9.45
N LEU A 20 -12.46 18.78 9.98
CA LEU A 20 -12.20 20.06 10.62
C LEU A 20 -11.48 19.83 11.96
N PRO A 21 -10.39 20.56 12.25
CA PRO A 21 -9.74 20.47 13.55
C PRO A 21 -10.67 20.97 14.66
N THR A 22 -10.55 20.36 15.83
CA THR A 22 -11.12 20.89 17.08
C THR A 22 -10.42 22.19 17.46
N ALA A 23 -11.03 22.99 18.35
CA ALA A 23 -10.44 24.25 18.79
C ALA A 23 -9.06 24.08 19.46
N ALA A 24 -8.84 22.97 20.18
CA ALA A 24 -7.55 22.66 20.79
C ALA A 24 -6.48 22.32 19.74
N GLU A 25 -6.83 21.50 18.74
CA GLU A 25 -5.94 21.16 17.63
C GLU A 25 -5.61 22.39 16.77
N ASP A 26 -6.58 23.28 16.53
CA ASP A 26 -6.35 24.50 15.77
C ASP A 26 -5.41 25.45 16.51
N GLY A 27 -5.60 25.60 17.84
CA GLY A 27 -4.66 26.32 18.70
C GLY A 27 -3.25 25.73 18.68
N HIS A 28 -3.14 24.40 18.71
CA HIS A 28 -1.86 23.71 18.62
C HIS A 28 -1.19 23.91 17.25
N LEU A 29 -1.91 23.75 16.14
CA LEU A 29 -1.39 23.96 14.78
C LEU A 29 -0.96 25.41 14.52
N ALA A 30 -1.61 26.37 15.19
CA ALA A 30 -1.19 27.76 15.18
C ALA A 30 0.12 27.99 15.95
N ALA A 31 0.38 27.21 17.00
CA ALA A 31 1.57 27.35 17.85
C ALA A 31 2.78 26.51 17.39
N CYS A 32 2.55 25.32 16.83
CA CYS A 32 3.58 24.35 16.46
C CYS A 32 3.90 24.41 14.96
N ALA A 33 5.13 24.77 14.61
CA ALA A 33 5.57 24.89 13.21
C ALA A 33 5.67 23.52 12.51
N ASP A 34 6.13 22.50 13.23
CA ASP A 34 6.35 21.16 12.67
C ASP A 34 5.04 20.47 12.30
N CYS A 35 4.06 20.46 13.23
CA CYS A 35 2.73 19.90 12.94
C CYS A 35 2.02 20.65 11.80
N ARG A 36 2.27 21.96 11.65
CA ARG A 36 1.73 22.74 10.53
C ARG A 36 2.38 22.36 9.20
N LEU A 37 3.70 22.20 9.18
CA LEU A 37 4.44 21.78 8.00
C LEU A 37 4.00 20.37 7.56
N GLU A 38 3.90 19.43 8.51
CA GLU A 38 3.45 18.07 8.25
C GLU A 38 2.03 18.04 7.65
N ARG A 39 1.09 18.76 8.27
CA ARG A 39 -0.28 18.90 7.72
C ARG A 39 -0.27 19.47 6.30
N GLN A 40 0.58 20.46 6.02
CA GLN A 40 0.71 21.06 4.69
C GLN A 40 1.23 20.04 3.66
N LEU A 41 2.26 19.26 4.01
CA LEU A 41 2.81 18.20 3.16
C LEU A 41 1.74 17.15 2.84
N LEU A 42 1.03 16.65 3.85
CA LEU A 42 -0.05 15.67 3.68
C LEU A 42 -1.18 16.21 2.79
N SER A 43 -1.56 17.47 2.98
CA SER A 43 -2.60 18.10 2.14
C SER A 43 -2.15 18.28 0.68
N SER A 44 -0.87 18.53 0.45
CA SER A 44 -0.28 18.67 -0.89
C SER A 44 -0.18 17.31 -1.58
N ALA A 45 0.26 16.28 -0.86
CA ALA A 45 0.29 14.90 -1.35
C ALA A 45 -1.10 14.42 -1.76
N ARG A 46 -2.14 14.72 -0.97
CA ARG A 46 -3.53 14.43 -1.33
C ARG A 46 -3.95 15.12 -2.62
N ARG A 47 -3.69 16.42 -2.77
CA ARG A 47 -4.05 17.18 -3.98
C ARG A 47 -3.38 16.61 -5.22
N LEU A 48 -2.09 16.30 -5.12
CA LEU A 48 -1.34 15.63 -6.21
C LEU A 48 -1.94 14.27 -6.54
N GLY A 49 -2.31 13.47 -5.54
CA GLY A 49 -2.98 12.19 -5.72
C GLY A 49 -4.34 12.33 -6.41
N THR A 50 -5.17 13.29 -5.99
CA THR A 50 -6.48 13.52 -6.61
C THR A 50 -6.37 14.02 -8.04
N ASP A 51 -5.44 14.93 -8.32
CA ASP A 51 -5.23 15.47 -9.67
C ASP A 51 -4.68 14.39 -10.61
N ALA A 52 -3.76 13.55 -10.13
CA ALA A 52 -3.26 12.42 -10.88
C ALA A 52 -4.38 11.42 -11.21
N VAL A 53 -5.23 11.09 -10.24
CA VAL A 53 -6.39 10.19 -10.44
C VAL A 53 -7.40 10.79 -11.42
N LEU A 54 -7.65 12.10 -11.36
CA LEU A 54 -8.54 12.76 -12.31
C LEU A 54 -7.97 12.83 -13.74
N ALA A 55 -6.64 12.89 -13.87
CA ALA A 55 -5.95 12.86 -15.16
C ALA A 55 -5.85 11.45 -15.77
N LEU A 56 -6.03 10.39 -14.98
CA LEU A 56 -6.00 9.01 -15.44
C LEU A 56 -7.33 8.65 -16.13
N ASP A 57 -7.31 8.53 -17.45
CA ASP A 57 -8.43 7.92 -18.19
C ASP A 57 -8.44 6.40 -17.95
N PRO A 58 -9.44 5.86 -17.21
CA PRO A 58 -9.48 4.45 -16.87
C PRO A 58 -9.62 3.57 -18.12
N ALA A 59 -10.24 4.06 -19.19
CA ALA A 59 -10.39 3.31 -20.43
C ALA A 59 -9.04 3.15 -21.15
N VAL A 60 -8.23 4.20 -21.17
CA VAL A 60 -6.86 4.17 -21.73
C VAL A 60 -5.98 3.24 -20.92
N VAL A 61 -6.02 3.34 -19.59
CA VAL A 61 -5.27 2.44 -18.70
C VAL A 61 -5.69 0.99 -18.92
N ALA A 62 -6.99 0.70 -18.93
CA ALA A 62 -7.51 -0.65 -19.15
C ALA A 62 -7.17 -1.18 -20.55
N ALA A 63 -7.18 -0.33 -21.58
CA ALA A 63 -6.75 -0.71 -22.93
C ALA A 63 -5.26 -1.06 -22.95
N ARG A 64 -4.40 -0.24 -22.33
CA ARG A 64 -2.95 -0.47 -22.24
C ARG A 64 -2.61 -1.73 -21.45
N VAL A 65 -3.33 -1.99 -20.35
CA VAL A 65 -3.17 -3.21 -19.55
C VAL A 65 -3.57 -4.43 -20.38
N ARG A 66 -4.69 -4.38 -21.09
CA ARG A 66 -5.11 -5.48 -22.00
C ARG A 66 -4.12 -5.69 -23.13
N GLU A 67 -3.61 -4.62 -23.74
CA GLU A 67 -2.57 -4.67 -24.78
C GLU A 67 -1.30 -5.37 -24.26
N ARG A 68 -0.82 -4.98 -23.08
CA ARG A 68 0.33 -5.65 -22.43
C ARG A 68 0.05 -7.10 -22.11
N LEU A 69 -1.14 -7.43 -21.59
CA LEU A 69 -1.51 -8.81 -21.28
C LEU A 69 -1.66 -9.67 -22.53
N ALA A 70 -2.12 -9.10 -23.65
CA ALA A 70 -2.22 -9.80 -24.92
C ALA A 70 -0.86 -10.01 -25.59
N GLY A 71 0.08 -9.06 -25.42
CA GLY A 71 1.45 -9.15 -25.91
C GLY A 71 2.40 -9.93 -25.00
N ALA A 72 2.02 -10.16 -23.74
CA ALA A 72 2.77 -11.04 -22.86
C ALA A 72 2.72 -12.45 -23.44
N PRO A 73 3.88 -13.15 -23.58
CA PRO A 73 3.88 -14.52 -24.03
C PRO A 73 2.92 -15.31 -23.15
N ALA A 74 1.91 -15.95 -23.76
CA ALA A 74 1.04 -16.87 -23.04
C ALA A 74 1.96 -17.75 -22.20
N PRO A 75 1.71 -17.91 -20.88
CA PRO A 75 2.53 -18.77 -20.06
C PRO A 75 2.43 -20.16 -20.68
N VAL A 76 3.42 -20.49 -21.52
CA VAL A 76 3.57 -21.80 -22.12
C VAL A 76 3.55 -22.71 -20.93
N ALA A 77 2.52 -23.57 -20.89
CA ALA A 77 2.21 -24.43 -19.77
C ALA A 77 3.44 -25.29 -19.46
N ALA A 78 4.35 -24.75 -18.65
CA ALA A 78 5.34 -25.51 -17.94
C ALA A 78 4.57 -26.16 -16.81
N TRP A 79 3.87 -27.23 -17.19
CA TRP A 79 3.06 -28.17 -16.40
C TRP A 79 3.81 -28.73 -15.16
N HIS A 80 5.03 -28.25 -14.85
CA HIS A 80 5.92 -28.83 -13.85
C HIS A 80 6.36 -27.89 -12.72
N ARG A 81 5.76 -26.71 -12.51
CA ARG A 81 6.03 -25.93 -11.27
C ARG A 81 4.76 -25.35 -10.62
N PRO A 82 4.09 -26.09 -9.71
CA PRO A 82 2.86 -25.65 -9.05
C PRO A 82 3.03 -24.42 -8.12
N LYS A 83 4.26 -23.96 -7.86
CA LYS A 83 4.54 -22.84 -6.95
C LYS A 83 4.34 -21.43 -7.56
N ARG A 84 4.43 -21.27 -8.88
CA ARG A 84 4.44 -19.93 -9.54
C ARG A 84 3.06 -19.37 -9.86
N TRP A 85 2.00 -20.20 -9.85
CA TRP A 85 0.65 -19.73 -10.16
C TRP A 85 -0.01 -19.04 -8.96
N LEU A 86 0.36 -19.45 -7.74
CA LEU A 86 -0.12 -18.85 -6.49
C LEU A 86 0.38 -17.41 -6.30
N THR A 87 1.61 -17.10 -6.73
CA THR A 87 2.17 -15.74 -6.61
C THR A 87 1.49 -14.74 -7.54
N MET A 88 1.10 -15.15 -8.75
CA MET A 88 0.35 -14.29 -9.66
C MET A 88 -1.08 -13.99 -9.17
N LEU A 89 -1.76 -14.99 -8.61
CA LEU A 89 -3.08 -14.77 -7.99
C LEU A 89 -2.99 -13.84 -6.78
N ALA A 90 -1.95 -13.99 -5.95
CA ALA A 90 -1.71 -13.10 -4.82
C ALA A 90 -1.46 -11.64 -5.27
N ALA A 91 -0.63 -11.43 -6.28
CA ALA A 91 -0.36 -10.09 -6.80
C ALA A 91 -1.63 -9.41 -7.36
N ALA A 92 -2.46 -10.17 -8.08
CA ALA A 92 -3.74 -9.67 -8.58
C ALA A 92 -4.72 -9.33 -7.44
N ALA A 93 -4.79 -10.16 -6.40
CA ALA A 93 -5.63 -9.93 -5.22
C ALA A 93 -5.18 -8.69 -4.43
N VAL A 94 -3.87 -8.48 -4.26
CA VAL A 94 -3.31 -7.29 -3.60
C VAL A 94 -3.64 -6.02 -4.39
N LEU A 95 -3.46 -6.05 -5.72
CA LEU A 95 -3.85 -4.92 -6.58
C LEU A 95 -5.36 -4.62 -6.47
N LEU A 96 -6.20 -5.65 -6.48
CA LEU A 96 -7.65 -5.50 -6.33
C LEU A 96 -8.03 -4.94 -4.95
N PHE A 97 -7.30 -5.34 -3.91
CA PHE A 97 -7.48 -4.87 -2.53
C PHE A 97 -7.09 -3.40 -2.38
N VAL A 98 -5.93 -2.99 -2.91
CA VAL A 98 -5.46 -1.60 -2.88
C VAL A 98 -6.40 -0.69 -3.67
N VAL A 99 -6.89 -1.14 -4.83
CA VAL A 99 -7.87 -0.39 -5.63
C VAL A 99 -9.20 -0.26 -4.88
N ARG A 100 -9.66 -1.33 -4.22
CA ARG A 100 -10.88 -1.32 -3.40
C ARG A 100 -10.80 -0.34 -2.23
N LEU A 101 -9.65 -0.28 -1.54
CA LEU A 101 -9.43 0.65 -0.43
C LEU A 101 -9.31 2.11 -0.87
N SER A 102 -8.95 2.34 -2.13
CA SER A 102 -8.76 3.69 -2.69
C SER A 102 -10.02 4.30 -3.30
N LEU A 103 -11.15 3.57 -3.33
CA LEU A 103 -12.41 4.08 -3.84
C LEU A 103 -13.24 4.72 -2.71
N PRO A 104 -13.61 6.02 -2.79
CA PRO A 104 -14.51 6.64 -1.83
C PRO A 104 -15.90 6.00 -1.91
N GLU A 105 -16.40 5.58 -0.75
CA GLU A 105 -17.63 4.81 -0.57
C GLU A 105 -18.83 5.43 -1.30
N ARG A 106 -19.30 4.76 -2.36
CA ARG A 106 -20.70 4.82 -2.77
C ARG A 106 -21.36 3.53 -2.30
N HIS A 107 -22.37 3.68 -1.44
CA HIS A 107 -23.13 2.62 -0.81
C HIS A 107 -23.49 1.47 -1.77
N ALA A 108 -23.08 0.25 -1.44
CA ALA A 108 -23.82 -0.99 -1.71
C ALA A 108 -23.16 -2.24 -1.09
N VAL A 109 -23.81 -2.78 -0.04
CA VAL A 109 -23.90 -4.23 0.32
C VAL A 109 -22.65 -4.90 0.96
N PRO A 110 -22.80 -5.67 2.06
CA PRO A 110 -21.74 -5.85 3.05
C PRO A 110 -20.66 -6.86 2.66
N ALA A 111 -19.40 -6.44 2.81
CA ALA A 111 -18.20 -7.28 2.77
C ALA A 111 -17.94 -8.00 4.12
N ALA A 112 -18.99 -8.51 4.76
CA ALA A 112 -18.93 -9.07 6.12
C ALA A 112 -18.66 -10.59 6.17
N THR A 113 -18.50 -11.27 5.03
CA THR A 113 -18.38 -12.74 5.02
C THR A 113 -16.96 -13.27 4.95
N VAL A 114 -15.96 -12.48 4.52
CA VAL A 114 -14.57 -12.96 4.36
C VAL A 114 -13.67 -12.63 5.56
N LEU A 115 -13.98 -11.58 6.32
CA LEU A 115 -13.26 -11.23 7.55
C LEU A 115 -13.69 -12.05 8.77
N ASN A 116 -14.88 -12.66 8.73
CA ASN A 116 -15.43 -13.43 9.84
C ASN A 116 -14.77 -14.82 10.01
N GLU A 117 -13.99 -15.28 9.02
CA GLU A 117 -13.27 -16.56 9.10
C GLU A 117 -11.90 -16.44 9.78
N LEU A 118 -11.39 -15.21 9.99
CA LEU A 118 -10.14 -14.98 10.73
C LEU A 118 -10.36 -14.61 12.20
N ASP A 119 -11.55 -14.10 12.54
CA ASP A 119 -11.93 -13.66 13.89
C ASP A 119 -12.25 -14.83 14.85
N GLY A 120 -12.20 -16.08 14.33
CA GLY A 120 -12.42 -17.31 15.09
C GLY A 120 -11.17 -18.16 15.32
N LEU A 121 -10.00 -17.73 14.82
CA LEU A 121 -8.75 -18.47 15.01
C LEU A 121 -8.21 -18.19 16.40
N SER A 122 -8.06 -19.25 17.19
CA SER A 122 -7.34 -19.17 18.46
C SER A 122 -5.87 -18.81 18.23
N SER A 123 -5.21 -18.21 19.22
CA SER A 123 -3.79 -17.82 19.12
C SER A 123 -2.88 -18.97 18.68
N GLU A 124 -3.23 -20.20 19.05
CA GLU A 124 -2.51 -21.43 18.72
C GLU A 124 -2.68 -21.81 17.23
N GLU A 125 -3.88 -21.63 16.66
CA GLU A 125 -4.13 -21.87 15.24
C GLU A 125 -3.47 -20.80 14.37
N LEU A 126 -3.42 -19.55 14.86
CA LEU A 126 -2.70 -18.47 14.20
C LEU A 126 -1.20 -18.78 14.11
N GLU A 127 -0.62 -19.38 15.16
CA GLU A 127 0.78 -19.78 15.22
C GLU A 127 1.09 -20.93 14.23
N VAL A 128 0.15 -21.86 14.03
CA VAL A 128 0.27 -22.92 13.01
C VAL A 128 0.19 -22.37 11.58
N VAL A 129 -0.68 -21.39 11.35
CA VAL A 129 -0.76 -20.69 10.05
C VAL A 129 0.52 -19.89 9.80
N LEU A 130 1.06 -19.22 10.81
CA LEU A 130 2.33 -18.50 10.71
C LEU A 130 3.52 -19.45 10.52
N ALA A 131 3.52 -20.63 11.14
CA ALA A 131 4.56 -21.66 10.99
C ALA A 131 4.53 -22.36 9.62
N THR A 132 3.40 -22.34 8.93
CA THR A 132 3.27 -22.85 7.55
C THR A 132 3.72 -21.84 6.50
N ILE A 133 3.94 -20.57 6.87
CA ILE A 133 4.62 -19.59 6.03
C ILE A 133 6.12 -19.93 6.04
N PRO A 134 6.73 -20.30 4.90
CA PRO A 134 8.14 -20.67 4.86
C PRO A 134 9.01 -19.48 5.29
N ALA A 135 9.95 -19.72 6.21
CA ALA A 135 10.85 -18.69 6.78
C ALA A 135 11.64 -17.87 5.75
N THR A 136 11.74 -18.34 4.50
CA THR A 136 12.32 -17.57 3.39
C THR A 136 11.52 -16.33 3.02
N ALA A 137 10.24 -16.23 3.41
CA ALA A 137 9.44 -15.00 3.28
C ALA A 137 9.80 -13.93 4.34
N LEU A 138 10.52 -14.31 5.40
CA LEU A 138 10.99 -13.40 6.46
C LEU A 138 12.41 -12.89 6.20
N SER A 139 13.10 -13.42 5.18
CA SER A 139 14.38 -12.93 4.71
C SER A 139 14.22 -11.94 3.56
N VAL A 140 13.34 -10.94 3.74
CA VAL A 140 13.47 -9.72 2.97
C VAL A 140 14.75 -9.05 3.46
N PRO A 141 15.75 -8.78 2.60
CA PRO A 141 16.90 -7.98 3.03
C PRO A 141 16.35 -6.67 3.58
N ARG A 142 16.49 -6.45 4.90
CA ARG A 142 16.16 -5.18 5.54
C ARG A 142 17.07 -4.11 4.95
N ILE A 143 16.56 -3.38 3.96
CA ILE A 143 17.10 -2.10 3.48
C ILE A 143 16.59 -1.01 4.45
N ASP A 144 16.67 -1.24 5.76
CA ASP A 144 16.05 -0.36 6.76
C ASP A 144 16.98 0.73 7.30
N GLU A 145 18.22 0.83 6.81
CA GLU A 145 19.18 1.82 7.35
C GLU A 145 19.89 2.68 6.30
N MET A 146 19.64 2.50 5.00
CA MET A 146 20.25 3.35 3.97
C MET A 146 19.28 4.44 3.51
N PRO A 147 19.57 5.73 3.74
CA PRO A 147 18.69 6.81 3.33
C PRO A 147 18.51 6.77 1.80
N LEU A 148 17.27 6.93 1.31
CA LEU A 148 16.97 6.84 -0.13
C LEU A 148 17.79 7.80 -1.01
N SER A 149 18.35 8.86 -0.41
CA SER A 149 19.24 9.81 -1.07
C SER A 149 20.62 9.23 -1.45
N GLU A 150 21.00 8.09 -0.88
CA GLU A 150 22.28 7.42 -1.14
C GLU A 150 22.16 6.23 -2.10
N LEU A 151 20.95 5.85 -2.52
CA LEU A 151 20.79 4.82 -3.55
C LEU A 151 21.24 5.35 -4.90
N THR A 152 22.34 4.79 -5.40
CA THR A 152 22.79 5.03 -6.77
C THR A 152 21.91 4.26 -7.77
N ALA A 153 21.91 4.70 -9.03
CA ALA A 153 21.18 4.02 -10.10
C ALA A 153 21.58 2.54 -10.24
N ASP A 154 22.86 2.23 -10.00
CA ASP A 154 23.41 0.89 -10.09
C ASP A 154 22.90 -0.03 -8.97
N ASP A 155 22.68 0.53 -7.77
CA ASP A 155 22.12 -0.23 -6.63
C ASP A 155 20.64 -0.53 -6.85
N LEU A 156 19.90 0.43 -7.42
CA LEU A 156 18.50 0.23 -7.79
C LEU A 156 18.37 -0.84 -8.88
N GLU A 157 19.25 -0.82 -9.89
CA GLU A 157 19.30 -1.84 -10.95
C GLU A 157 19.65 -3.22 -10.38
N ARG A 158 20.54 -3.29 -9.39
CA ARG A 158 20.90 -4.56 -8.72
C ARG A 158 19.73 -5.14 -7.93
N VAL A 159 18.98 -4.30 -7.23
CA VAL A 159 17.77 -4.72 -6.48
C VAL A 159 16.67 -5.16 -7.45
N LEU A 160 16.47 -4.42 -8.55
CA LEU A 160 15.50 -4.82 -9.58
C LEU A 160 15.87 -6.17 -10.20
N ARG A 161 17.15 -6.38 -10.53
CA ARG A 161 17.65 -7.64 -11.10
C ARG A 161 17.54 -8.80 -10.10
N SER A 162 17.81 -8.57 -8.81
CA SER A 162 17.66 -9.63 -7.80
C SER A 162 16.20 -10.02 -7.55
N MET A 163 15.26 -9.10 -7.80
CA MET A 163 13.82 -9.39 -7.76
C MET A 163 13.33 -10.13 -9.02
N GLU A 164 13.98 -9.94 -10.18
CA GLU A 164 13.67 -10.69 -11.41
C GLU A 164 14.15 -12.15 -11.35
N ASP A 165 15.17 -12.45 -10.54
CA ASP A 165 15.76 -13.78 -10.40
C ASP A 165 15.04 -14.69 -9.36
N LEU A 166 14.02 -14.18 -8.65
CA LEU A 166 13.19 -14.91 -7.66
C LEU A 166 11.92 -15.51 -8.31
#